data_AF-A0A931XPK7-F1
#
_entry.id   AF-A0A931XPK7-F1
#
_cell.length_a   1.000
_cell.length_b   1.000
_cell.length_c   1.000
_cell.angle_alpha   90.00
_cell.angle_beta   90.00
_cell.angle_gamma   90.00
#
_symmetry.space_group_name_H-M   'P 1'
#
loop_
_entity.id
_entity.type
_entity.pdbx_description
1 polymer ?
#
loop_
_entity_poly.entity_id
_entity_poly.type
_entity_poly.pdbx_seq_one_letter_code
_entity_poly.pdbx_strand_id
1 'polypeptide(L)'
;MKRLFALALCLAAWTAPQRVAAITGDKPEFKKLADDVYVYIGKRNDANAMVVVTSQGVVVIDTGNNQPETRNIQKHIQAITPLPVRYVIITQDHGDHVGGTPLFSPPAAVIVHQRVAKAWAGLKPHLVKAWRKRFAERVEVLKDFHPADLVMSFTDRMTLRLGGKIMELIYVDDTYNPGDVAVWLPQSGVLHGSFAAYKERHPDIRPDYSHGTTWGMLKQLEALIPLKPKFIVPAHGPVGDVRDLQAMVDYLLIARQRVRGMMDKGMSLEAVKKAFHMNEYKDWDRGAHLPAMADTIHRELRGEGPEIIPVVEKKVGGRIAKTAEEGRYLTVVSEAGQQLSLRISNATDIEGIPDRSHFKVGMRFTATYEELKLWNDVMEIKVEP
;
A
#
# COMPACT_ATOMS: atom_id res chain seq x y z
N MET A 1 14.79 -14.70 67.34
CA MET A 1 15.36 -14.76 65.97
C MET A 1 14.47 -15.63 65.08
N LYS A 2 14.32 -15.24 63.81
CA LYS A 2 13.66 -15.88 62.66
C LYS A 2 12.39 -15.16 62.17
N ARG A 3 12.62 -14.18 61.27
CA ARG A 3 11.63 -13.60 60.36
C ARG A 3 11.54 -14.51 59.12
N LEU A 4 10.35 -14.96 58.75
CA LEU A 4 10.06 -15.58 57.46
C LEU A 4 9.65 -14.48 56.47
N PHE A 5 10.40 -14.33 55.38
CA PHE A 5 10.03 -13.53 54.21
C PHE A 5 9.24 -14.42 53.26
N ALA A 6 7.99 -14.04 52.94
CA ALA A 6 7.23 -14.63 51.85
C ALA A 6 7.54 -13.85 50.57
N LEU A 7 8.14 -14.53 49.58
CA LEU A 7 8.43 -14.00 48.25
C LEU A 7 7.18 -14.17 47.39
N ALA A 8 6.49 -13.07 47.04
CA ALA A 8 5.41 -13.09 46.06
C ALA A 8 6.01 -13.11 44.64
N LEU A 9 5.90 -14.24 43.94
CA LEU A 9 6.20 -14.33 42.52
C LEU A 9 5.06 -13.68 41.72
N CYS A 10 5.31 -12.48 41.18
CA CYS A 10 4.49 -11.93 40.10
C CYS A 10 4.75 -12.71 38.81
N LEU A 11 3.85 -13.63 38.46
CA LEU A 11 3.79 -14.22 37.12
C LEU A 11 3.32 -13.13 36.14
N ALA A 12 4.27 -12.53 35.42
CA ALA A 12 3.96 -11.75 34.24
C ALA A 12 3.37 -12.71 33.18
N ALA A 13 2.08 -12.56 32.89
CA ALA A 13 1.43 -13.28 31.80
C ALA A 13 2.05 -12.81 30.47
N TRP A 14 2.89 -13.66 29.88
CA TRP A 14 3.43 -13.45 28.55
C TRP A 14 2.31 -13.72 27.55
N THR A 15 1.57 -12.68 27.16
CA THR A 15 0.63 -12.79 26.04
C THR A 15 1.45 -12.98 24.78
N ALA A 16 1.44 -14.18 24.19
CA ALA A 16 2.00 -14.41 22.87
C ALA A 16 1.34 -13.42 21.89
N PRO A 17 2.10 -12.74 21.01
CA PRO A 17 1.52 -11.85 20.02
C PRO A 17 0.55 -12.68 19.17
N GLN A 18 -0.73 -12.30 19.15
CA GLN A 18 -1.72 -12.89 18.24
C GLN A 18 -1.19 -12.69 16.83
N ARG A 19 -0.81 -13.79 16.16
CA ARG A 19 -0.54 -13.77 14.73
C ARG A 19 -1.86 -13.45 14.05
N VAL A 20 -2.06 -12.18 13.66
CA VAL A 20 -3.11 -11.80 12.72
C VAL A 20 -2.88 -12.64 11.46
N ALA A 21 -3.79 -13.56 11.16
CA ALA A 21 -3.69 -14.40 9.99
C ALA A 21 -3.66 -13.51 8.73
N ALA A 22 -2.69 -13.72 7.84
CA ALA A 22 -2.76 -13.11 6.53
C ALA A 22 -3.95 -13.70 5.78
N ILE A 23 -4.74 -12.86 5.11
CA ILE A 23 -5.93 -13.29 4.37
C ILE A 23 -5.50 -14.07 3.12
N THR A 24 -4.35 -13.73 2.53
CA THR A 24 -3.74 -14.49 1.43
C THR A 24 -2.60 -15.41 1.91
N GLY A 25 -2.33 -16.45 1.11
CA GLY A 25 -1.35 -17.48 1.44
C GLY A 25 0.11 -17.01 1.43
N ASP A 26 1.03 -17.93 1.79
CA ASP A 26 2.47 -17.68 1.83
C ASP A 26 3.15 -17.58 0.45
N LYS A 27 2.42 -17.90 -0.61
CA LYS A 27 2.87 -17.85 -2.00
C LYS A 27 1.91 -16.99 -2.82
N PRO A 28 2.41 -16.30 -3.86
CA PRO A 28 1.52 -15.56 -4.74
C PRO A 28 0.69 -16.52 -5.58
N GLU A 29 -0.49 -16.07 -5.97
CA GLU A 29 -1.42 -16.84 -6.81
C GLU A 29 -1.70 -16.11 -8.12
N PHE A 30 -1.87 -16.87 -9.20
CA PHE A 30 -2.39 -16.35 -10.46
C PHE A 30 -3.74 -16.99 -10.75
N LYS A 31 -4.76 -16.18 -11.04
CA LYS A 31 -6.11 -16.68 -11.36
C LYS A 31 -6.61 -16.02 -12.64
N LYS A 32 -7.16 -16.82 -13.55
CA LYS A 32 -7.97 -16.31 -14.66
C LYS A 32 -9.37 -15.99 -14.12
N LEU A 33 -9.77 -14.72 -14.16
CA LEU A 33 -11.09 -14.26 -13.66
C LEU A 33 -12.14 -14.27 -14.77
N ALA A 34 -11.72 -13.91 -15.98
CA ALA A 34 -12.55 -13.91 -17.18
C ALA A 34 -11.67 -14.18 -18.41
N ASP A 35 -12.28 -14.24 -19.59
CA ASP A 35 -11.49 -14.36 -20.82
C ASP A 35 -10.56 -13.17 -20.99
N ASP A 36 -9.27 -13.51 -21.13
CA ASP A 36 -8.14 -12.60 -21.23
C ASP A 36 -7.89 -11.70 -20.02
N VAL A 37 -8.52 -11.97 -18.87
CA VAL A 37 -8.34 -11.20 -17.63
C VAL A 37 -7.80 -12.10 -16.52
N TYR A 38 -6.62 -11.76 -16.02
CA TYR A 38 -5.88 -12.52 -15.01
C TYR A 38 -5.54 -11.61 -13.84
N VAL A 39 -5.53 -12.16 -12.63
CA VAL A 39 -5.09 -11.47 -11.42
C VAL A 39 -3.87 -12.16 -10.83
N TYR A 40 -2.90 -11.36 -10.43
CA TYR A 40 -1.82 -11.71 -9.52
C TYR A 40 -2.26 -11.33 -8.11
N ILE A 41 -2.35 -12.31 -7.22
CA ILE A 41 -2.66 -12.10 -5.80
C ILE A 41 -1.35 -12.16 -5.03
N GLY A 42 -1.00 -11.05 -4.38
CA GLY A 42 0.20 -10.95 -3.56
C GLY A 42 0.16 -11.91 -2.37
N LYS A 43 1.30 -12.55 -2.08
CA LYS A 43 1.45 -13.39 -0.87
C LYS A 43 1.35 -12.54 0.38
N ARG A 44 0.87 -13.09 1.50
CA ARG A 44 0.88 -12.42 2.82
C ARG A 44 0.32 -11.00 2.81
N ASN A 45 -0.70 -10.78 1.99
CA ASN A 45 -1.34 -9.51 1.70
C ASN A 45 -0.43 -8.45 1.03
N ASP A 46 0.60 -8.86 0.28
CA ASP A 46 1.29 -7.99 -0.69
C ASP A 46 0.29 -7.50 -1.77
N ALA A 47 0.67 -6.50 -2.56
CA ALA A 47 -0.21 -5.87 -3.53
C ALA A 47 -0.68 -6.86 -4.60
N ASN A 48 -1.92 -6.69 -5.03
CA ASN A 48 -2.44 -7.39 -6.20
C ASN A 48 -2.08 -6.62 -7.47
N ALA A 49 -2.01 -7.33 -8.58
CA ALA A 49 -1.95 -6.75 -9.92
C ALA A 49 -2.94 -7.46 -10.84
N MET A 50 -3.39 -6.79 -11.90
CA MET A 50 -4.27 -7.37 -12.91
C MET A 50 -3.63 -7.27 -14.30
N VAL A 51 -3.82 -8.32 -15.10
CA VAL A 51 -3.30 -8.44 -16.46
C VAL A 51 -4.46 -8.62 -17.41
N VAL A 52 -4.55 -7.76 -18.41
CA VAL A 52 -5.58 -7.77 -19.45
C VAL A 52 -4.90 -7.99 -20.79
N VAL A 53 -5.14 -9.15 -21.41
CA VAL A 53 -4.65 -9.46 -22.75
C VAL A 53 -5.67 -8.96 -23.78
N THR A 54 -5.20 -8.26 -24.80
CA THR A 54 -6.02 -7.75 -25.90
C THR A 54 -5.42 -8.22 -27.23
N SER A 55 -6.10 -8.03 -28.36
CA SER A 55 -5.52 -8.36 -29.66
C SER A 55 -4.36 -7.44 -30.11
N GLN A 56 -4.12 -6.32 -29.41
CA GLN A 56 -3.11 -5.32 -29.77
C GLN A 56 -2.02 -5.12 -28.71
N GLY A 57 -2.00 -5.97 -27.67
CA GLY A 57 -1.06 -5.85 -26.57
C GLY A 57 -1.67 -6.15 -25.21
N VAL A 58 -0.81 -6.12 -24.20
CA VAL A 58 -1.19 -6.35 -22.80
C VAL A 58 -1.30 -5.03 -22.05
N VAL A 59 -2.30 -4.92 -21.19
CA VAL A 59 -2.41 -3.86 -20.17
C VAL A 59 -2.16 -4.50 -18.81
N VAL A 60 -1.22 -3.93 -18.05
CA VAL A 60 -0.92 -4.32 -16.67
C VAL A 60 -1.49 -3.26 -15.75
N ILE A 61 -2.16 -3.66 -14.68
CA ILE A 61 -2.77 -2.78 -13.67
C ILE A 61 -2.05 -3.10 -12.37
N ASP A 62 -1.28 -2.12 -11.87
CA ASP A 62 -0.25 -2.25 -10.84
C ASP A 62 0.88 -3.23 -11.18
N THR A 63 2.05 -2.99 -10.61
CA THR A 63 3.31 -3.64 -11.04
C THR A 63 4.00 -4.44 -9.95
N GLY A 64 3.40 -4.51 -8.76
CA GLY A 64 4.03 -5.08 -7.58
C GLY A 64 5.14 -4.19 -7.02
N ASN A 65 5.77 -4.68 -5.96
CA ASN A 65 6.63 -3.86 -5.12
C ASN A 65 8.11 -3.88 -5.55
N ASN A 66 8.62 -5.01 -6.01
CA ASN A 66 10.07 -5.22 -6.20
C ASN A 66 10.34 -6.11 -7.40
N GLN A 67 11.63 -6.26 -7.73
CA GLN A 67 12.07 -7.06 -8.86
C GLN A 67 11.60 -8.52 -8.81
N PRO A 68 11.77 -9.29 -7.72
CA PRO A 68 11.24 -10.65 -7.64
C PRO A 68 9.74 -10.76 -7.94
N GLU A 69 8.93 -9.90 -7.33
CA GLU A 69 7.48 -9.89 -7.49
C GLU A 69 7.06 -9.53 -8.90
N THR A 70 7.60 -8.42 -9.43
CA THR A 70 7.31 -7.95 -10.79
C THR A 70 7.71 -8.99 -11.83
N ARG A 71 8.84 -9.69 -11.62
CA ARG A 71 9.26 -10.78 -12.52
C ARG A 71 8.31 -11.96 -12.51
N ASN A 72 7.63 -12.25 -11.40
CA ASN A 72 6.59 -13.27 -11.39
C ASN A 72 5.44 -12.86 -12.31
N ILE A 73 5.03 -11.59 -12.26
CA ILE A 73 4.00 -11.04 -13.15
C ILE A 73 4.45 -11.13 -14.62
N GLN A 74 5.68 -10.70 -14.95
CA GLN A 74 6.22 -10.79 -16.31
C GLN A 74 6.28 -12.23 -16.84
N LYS A 75 6.74 -13.18 -16.02
CA LYS A 75 6.79 -14.60 -16.39
C LYS A 75 5.40 -15.15 -16.69
N HIS A 76 4.40 -14.76 -15.89
CA HIS A 76 3.03 -15.17 -16.14
C HIS A 76 2.50 -14.59 -17.46
N ILE A 77 2.72 -13.29 -17.72
CA ILE A 77 2.36 -12.64 -18.98
C ILE A 77 2.97 -13.39 -20.17
N GLN A 78 4.27 -13.70 -20.12
CA GLN A 78 4.97 -14.44 -21.18
C GLN A 78 4.42 -15.85 -21.41
N ALA A 79 3.90 -16.50 -20.36
CA ALA A 79 3.32 -17.84 -20.46
C ALA A 79 1.92 -17.83 -21.12
N ILE A 80 1.19 -16.72 -21.05
CA ILE A 80 -0.19 -16.63 -21.56
C ILE A 80 -0.29 -15.90 -22.91
N THR A 81 0.71 -15.11 -23.29
CA THR A 81 0.70 -14.37 -24.57
C THR A 81 2.11 -13.94 -25.02
N PRO A 82 2.39 -13.94 -26.34
CA PRO A 82 3.61 -13.36 -26.88
C PRO A 82 3.53 -11.82 -27.05
N LEU A 83 2.37 -11.22 -26.82
CA LEU A 83 2.13 -9.80 -27.08
C LEU A 83 2.87 -8.90 -26.08
N PRO A 84 3.37 -7.73 -26.51
CA PRO A 84 4.06 -6.80 -25.61
C PRO A 84 3.10 -6.13 -24.64
N VAL A 85 3.60 -5.76 -23.46
CA VAL A 85 2.92 -4.81 -22.56
C VAL A 85 2.96 -3.42 -23.20
N ARG A 86 1.78 -2.85 -23.45
CA ARG A 86 1.61 -1.53 -24.09
C ARG A 86 1.33 -0.44 -23.07
N TYR A 87 0.58 -0.77 -22.03
CA TYR A 87 0.19 0.16 -20.98
C TYR A 87 0.36 -0.46 -19.60
N VAL A 88 0.79 0.36 -18.66
CA VAL A 88 0.72 0.11 -17.22
C VAL A 88 -0.26 1.12 -16.65
N ILE A 89 -1.31 0.68 -15.97
CA ILE A 89 -2.20 1.56 -15.21
C ILE A 89 -1.81 1.44 -13.74
N ILE A 90 -1.53 2.55 -13.07
CA ILE A 90 -1.26 2.57 -11.64
C ILE A 90 -2.53 2.99 -10.91
N THR A 91 -2.98 2.15 -9.97
CA THR A 91 -4.22 2.38 -9.23
C THR A 91 -4.02 3.16 -7.94
N GLN A 92 -2.80 3.20 -7.41
CA GLN A 92 -2.38 3.97 -6.23
C GLN A 92 -0.88 4.24 -6.26
N ASP A 93 -0.44 5.41 -5.80
CA ASP A 93 0.98 5.83 -5.81
C ASP A 93 1.74 5.34 -4.57
N HIS A 94 1.57 4.06 -4.25
CA HIS A 94 2.36 3.39 -3.20
C HIS A 94 3.42 2.49 -3.80
N GLY A 95 4.56 2.40 -3.12
CA GLY A 95 5.73 1.63 -3.55
C GLY A 95 5.42 0.18 -3.92
N ASP A 96 4.45 -0.44 -3.27
CA ASP A 96 3.99 -1.80 -3.55
C ASP A 96 3.16 -1.97 -4.82
N HIS A 97 2.70 -0.88 -5.43
CA HIS A 97 1.96 -0.86 -6.70
C HIS A 97 2.80 -0.32 -7.84
N VAL A 98 3.67 0.66 -7.57
CA VAL A 98 4.49 1.35 -8.56
C VAL A 98 5.91 0.81 -8.67
N GLY A 99 6.37 0.04 -7.68
CA GLY A 99 7.76 -0.34 -7.53
C GLY A 99 8.33 -1.11 -8.72
N GLY A 100 7.50 -1.91 -9.39
CA GLY A 100 7.84 -2.67 -10.59
C GLY A 100 7.79 -1.91 -11.91
N THR A 101 7.29 -0.67 -11.94
CA THR A 101 7.08 0.12 -13.16
C THR A 101 8.29 0.16 -14.10
N PRO A 102 9.54 0.32 -13.63
CA PRO A 102 10.71 0.37 -14.51
C PRO A 102 10.98 -0.92 -15.29
N LEU A 103 10.41 -2.05 -14.88
CA LEU A 103 10.52 -3.31 -15.63
C LEU A 103 9.58 -3.37 -16.84
N PHE A 104 8.55 -2.53 -16.87
CA PHE A 104 7.61 -2.41 -17.98
C PHE A 104 7.83 -1.14 -18.82
N SER A 105 8.16 -0.02 -18.16
CA SER A 105 8.30 1.29 -18.79
C SER A 105 9.74 1.82 -18.70
N PRO A 106 10.31 2.29 -19.83
CA PRO A 106 9.84 2.15 -21.21
C PRO A 106 9.89 0.67 -21.71
N PRO A 107 9.20 0.29 -22.80
CA PRO A 107 8.45 1.14 -23.72
C PRO A 107 6.96 1.27 -23.41
N ALA A 108 6.43 0.57 -22.39
CA ALA A 108 5.01 0.71 -22.03
C ALA A 108 4.71 2.14 -21.57
N ALA A 109 3.60 2.72 -22.02
CA ALA A 109 3.13 3.99 -21.47
C ALA A 109 2.52 3.75 -20.08
N VAL A 110 2.67 4.70 -19.17
CA VAL A 110 2.11 4.61 -17.81
C VAL A 110 0.88 5.51 -17.73
N ILE A 111 -0.24 5.01 -17.25
CA ILE A 111 -1.48 5.76 -17.07
C ILE A 111 -1.71 5.93 -15.56
N VAL A 112 -1.81 7.18 -15.12
CA VAL A 112 -2.04 7.54 -13.71
C VAL A 112 -3.04 8.69 -13.60
N HIS A 113 -3.56 8.96 -12.41
CA HIS A 113 -4.35 10.17 -12.17
C HIS A 113 -3.48 11.44 -12.22
N GLN A 114 -4.04 12.60 -12.62
CA GLN A 114 -3.29 13.86 -12.76
C GLN A 114 -2.53 14.28 -11.50
N ARG A 115 -3.09 14.02 -10.30
CA ARG A 115 -2.41 14.33 -9.03
C ARG A 115 -1.12 13.52 -8.87
N VAL A 116 -1.14 12.23 -9.22
CA VAL A 116 0.03 11.35 -9.25
C VAL A 116 1.04 11.81 -10.29
N ALA A 117 0.58 12.14 -11.51
CA ALA A 117 1.45 12.66 -12.56
C ALA A 117 2.19 13.94 -12.13
N LYS A 118 1.49 14.86 -11.44
CA LYS A 118 2.08 16.08 -10.89
C LYS A 118 3.10 15.77 -9.79
N ALA A 119 2.80 14.82 -8.90
CA ALA A 119 3.73 14.38 -7.87
C ALA A 119 5.01 13.79 -8.48
N TRP A 120 4.87 12.91 -9.47
CA TRP A 120 5.98 12.29 -10.18
C TRP A 120 6.83 13.31 -10.92
N ALA A 121 6.20 14.27 -11.62
CA ALA A 121 6.89 15.38 -12.29
C ALA A 121 7.70 16.26 -11.32
N GLY A 122 7.29 16.33 -10.05
CA GLY A 122 7.94 17.11 -8.99
C GLY A 122 8.98 16.34 -8.18
N LEU A 123 9.31 15.09 -8.53
CA LEU A 123 10.28 14.29 -7.78
C LEU A 123 11.64 14.99 -7.69
N LYS A 124 12.24 14.98 -6.50
CA LYS A 124 13.58 15.52 -6.27
C LYS A 124 14.61 14.72 -7.08
N PRO A 125 15.69 15.34 -7.58
CA PRO A 125 16.69 14.66 -8.41
C PRO A 125 17.29 13.38 -7.79
N HIS A 126 17.47 13.35 -6.46
CA HIS A 126 18.01 12.16 -5.79
C HIS A 126 17.01 10.99 -5.77
N LEU A 127 15.70 11.26 -5.76
CA LEU A 127 14.64 10.25 -5.85
C LEU A 127 14.58 9.65 -7.25
N VAL A 128 14.67 10.50 -8.27
CA VAL A 128 14.79 10.06 -9.67
C VAL A 128 16.04 9.20 -9.85
N LYS A 129 17.17 9.60 -9.28
CA LYS A 129 18.42 8.83 -9.30
C LYS A 129 18.27 7.47 -8.62
N ALA A 130 17.65 7.40 -7.44
CA ALA A 130 17.40 6.15 -6.73
C ALA A 130 16.49 5.23 -7.56
N TRP A 131 15.41 5.77 -8.12
CA TRP A 131 14.49 5.05 -9.00
C TRP A 131 15.18 4.42 -10.22
N ARG A 132 16.06 5.16 -10.91
CA ARG A 132 16.83 4.66 -12.07
C ARG A 132 17.75 3.49 -11.73
N LYS A 133 18.23 3.42 -10.48
CA LYS A 133 19.17 2.38 -10.01
C LYS A 133 18.50 1.12 -9.51
N ARG A 134 17.19 1.14 -9.23
CA ARG A 134 16.46 0.02 -8.59
C ARG A 134 16.55 -1.28 -9.39
N PHE A 135 16.69 -1.20 -10.70
CA PHE A 135 16.78 -2.36 -11.60
C PHE A 135 18.06 -2.27 -12.43
N ALA A 136 19.10 -3.01 -12.03
CA ALA A 136 20.42 -2.99 -12.66
C ALA A 136 20.36 -3.20 -14.18
N GLU A 137 19.46 -4.07 -14.65
CA GLU A 137 19.24 -4.36 -16.07
C GLU A 137 18.58 -3.23 -16.86
N ARG A 138 17.99 -2.24 -16.17
CA ARG A 138 17.30 -1.10 -16.77
C ARG A 138 18.10 0.19 -16.69
N VAL A 139 19.23 0.21 -15.97
CA VAL A 139 20.04 1.41 -15.72
C VAL A 139 20.36 2.18 -17.00
N GLU A 140 20.76 1.49 -18.07
CA GLU A 140 21.12 2.18 -19.33
C GLU A 140 19.90 2.82 -20.01
N VAL A 141 18.80 2.08 -20.10
CA VAL A 141 17.53 2.58 -20.68
C VAL A 141 16.94 3.72 -19.86
N LEU A 142 17.21 3.75 -18.55
CA LEU A 142 16.67 4.73 -17.62
C LEU A 142 17.63 5.90 -17.34
N LYS A 143 18.86 5.89 -17.87
CA LYS A 143 19.94 6.81 -17.50
C LYS A 143 19.51 8.28 -17.46
N ASP A 144 18.76 8.71 -18.46
CA ASP A 144 18.22 10.06 -18.60
C ASP A 144 16.69 10.13 -18.47
N PHE A 145 16.04 8.99 -18.19
CA PHE A 145 14.59 8.88 -18.13
C PHE A 145 14.02 9.40 -16.81
N HIS A 146 13.03 10.26 -16.87
CA HIS A 146 12.25 10.70 -15.72
C HIS A 146 11.00 9.82 -15.57
N PRO A 147 10.56 9.45 -14.34
CA PRO A 147 9.35 8.64 -14.14
C PRO A 147 8.09 9.20 -14.83
N ALA A 148 8.04 10.52 -15.06
CA ALA A 148 6.94 11.19 -15.73
C ALA A 148 7.02 11.21 -17.28
N ASP A 149 8.11 10.77 -17.90
CA ASP A 149 8.35 10.98 -19.35
C ASP A 149 7.34 10.25 -20.25
N LEU A 150 6.88 9.06 -19.84
CA LEU A 150 5.86 8.28 -20.57
C LEU A 150 4.54 8.21 -19.80
N VAL A 151 4.27 9.19 -18.95
CA VAL A 151 3.02 9.27 -18.21
C VAL A 151 1.93 9.92 -19.05
N MET A 152 0.84 9.19 -19.25
CA MET A 152 -0.46 9.70 -19.65
C MET A 152 -1.28 9.92 -18.37
N SER A 153 -1.94 11.08 -18.25
CA SER A 153 -2.77 11.35 -17.08
C SER A 153 -4.19 11.75 -17.44
N PHE A 154 -5.08 11.57 -16.48
CA PHE A 154 -6.50 11.94 -16.58
C PHE A 154 -6.99 12.51 -15.25
N THR A 155 -8.15 13.17 -15.27
CA THR A 155 -8.79 13.74 -14.08
C THR A 155 -9.90 12.81 -13.56
N ASP A 156 -11.10 12.88 -14.14
CA ASP A 156 -12.26 12.21 -13.55
C ASP A 156 -12.43 10.79 -14.08
N ARG A 157 -12.44 10.64 -15.41
CA ARG A 157 -12.62 9.36 -16.09
C ARG A 157 -11.75 9.28 -17.33
N MET A 158 -11.30 8.07 -17.63
CA MET A 158 -10.64 7.75 -18.89
C MET A 158 -11.15 6.40 -19.40
N THR A 159 -11.41 6.30 -20.70
CA THR A 159 -11.69 5.00 -21.34
C THR A 159 -10.51 4.61 -22.20
N LEU A 160 -9.80 3.55 -21.80
CA LEU A 160 -8.79 2.92 -22.64
C LEU A 160 -9.44 1.85 -23.51
N ARG A 161 -9.32 2.01 -24.84
CA ARG A 161 -9.74 1.02 -25.83
C ARG A 161 -8.50 0.44 -26.49
N LEU A 162 -8.30 -0.86 -26.37
CA LEU A 162 -7.16 -1.56 -26.96
C LEU A 162 -7.57 -2.96 -27.40
N GLY A 163 -7.32 -3.30 -28.66
CA GLY A 163 -7.51 -4.67 -29.17
C GLY A 163 -8.87 -5.29 -28.86
N GLY A 164 -9.94 -4.50 -28.95
CA GLY A 164 -11.33 -4.93 -28.68
C GLY A 164 -11.76 -4.93 -27.20
N LYS A 165 -10.85 -4.68 -26.26
CA LYS A 165 -11.18 -4.54 -24.82
C LYS A 165 -11.40 -3.07 -24.45
N ILE A 166 -12.33 -2.83 -23.52
CA ILE A 166 -12.63 -1.54 -22.93
C ILE A 166 -12.25 -1.61 -21.45
N MET A 167 -11.46 -0.64 -20.99
CA MET A 167 -11.15 -0.43 -19.58
C MET A 167 -11.52 1.00 -19.22
N GLU A 168 -12.37 1.17 -18.22
CA GLU A 168 -12.80 2.47 -17.70
C GLU A 168 -12.06 2.75 -16.40
N LEU A 169 -11.23 3.78 -16.40
CA LEU A 169 -10.56 4.28 -15.22
C LEU A 169 -11.46 5.32 -14.57
N ILE A 170 -11.71 5.15 -13.28
CA ILE A 170 -12.70 5.91 -12.52
C ILE A 170 -12.00 6.52 -11.31
N TYR A 171 -11.88 7.84 -11.30
CA TYR A 171 -11.52 8.60 -10.12
C TYR A 171 -12.79 9.13 -9.46
N VAL A 172 -12.84 9.09 -8.13
CA VAL A 172 -13.91 9.71 -7.33
C VAL A 172 -13.24 10.68 -6.38
N ASP A 173 -13.62 11.95 -6.49
CA ASP A 173 -12.92 13.02 -5.80
C ASP A 173 -13.03 12.91 -4.27
N ASP A 174 -11.85 12.94 -3.66
CA ASP A 174 -11.61 13.19 -2.25
C ASP A 174 -10.37 14.08 -2.18
N THR A 175 -10.51 15.24 -1.54
CA THR A 175 -9.46 16.25 -1.40
C THR A 175 -8.18 15.68 -0.77
N TYR A 176 -8.28 14.64 0.06
CA TYR A 176 -7.15 14.01 0.73
C TYR A 176 -6.66 12.73 0.04
N ASN A 177 -7.33 12.32 -1.04
CA ASN A 177 -6.90 11.17 -1.83
C ASN A 177 -5.86 11.61 -2.89
N PRO A 178 -4.70 10.94 -2.97
CA PRO A 178 -3.59 11.34 -3.86
C PRO A 178 -3.86 11.07 -5.34
N GLY A 179 -4.95 10.38 -5.68
CA GLY A 179 -5.29 10.01 -7.05
C GLY A 179 -5.46 8.50 -7.24
N ASP A 180 -6.04 7.81 -6.25
CA ASP A 180 -6.35 6.40 -6.34
C ASP A 180 -7.50 6.19 -7.33
N VAL A 181 -7.33 5.24 -8.24
CA VAL A 181 -8.25 5.03 -9.37
C VAL A 181 -8.73 3.59 -9.43
N ALA A 182 -10.03 3.40 -9.63
CA ALA A 182 -10.59 2.10 -9.95
C ALA A 182 -10.49 1.83 -11.46
N VAL A 183 -10.39 0.56 -11.85
CA VAL A 183 -10.36 0.12 -13.26
C VAL A 183 -11.47 -0.89 -13.52
N TRP A 184 -12.46 -0.50 -14.31
CA TRP A 184 -13.63 -1.30 -14.63
C TRP A 184 -13.55 -1.91 -16.04
N LEU A 185 -13.78 -3.21 -16.14
CA LEU A 185 -13.86 -3.94 -17.40
C LEU A 185 -15.30 -4.42 -17.63
N PRO A 186 -16.16 -3.61 -18.29
CA PRO A 186 -17.59 -3.90 -18.41
C PRO A 186 -17.88 -5.23 -19.11
N GLN A 187 -17.09 -5.59 -20.12
CA GLN A 187 -17.31 -6.81 -20.91
C GLN A 187 -17.01 -8.09 -20.12
N SER A 188 -16.08 -8.01 -19.17
CA SER A 188 -15.66 -9.16 -18.35
C SER A 188 -16.33 -9.18 -16.98
N GLY A 189 -16.98 -8.08 -16.57
CA GLY A 189 -17.54 -7.93 -15.23
C GLY A 189 -16.48 -7.88 -14.13
N VAL A 190 -15.27 -7.40 -14.44
CA VAL A 190 -14.13 -7.36 -13.49
C VAL A 190 -13.80 -5.93 -13.11
N LEU A 191 -13.74 -5.65 -11.82
CA LEU A 191 -13.34 -4.37 -11.26
C LEU A 191 -12.04 -4.52 -10.47
N HIS A 192 -11.00 -3.75 -10.83
CA HIS A 192 -9.94 -3.45 -9.87
C HIS A 192 -10.38 -2.25 -9.04
N GLY A 193 -10.76 -2.47 -7.78
CA GLY A 193 -11.36 -1.43 -6.95
C GLY A 193 -10.35 -0.59 -6.17
N SER A 194 -9.05 -0.78 -6.43
CA SER A 194 -7.97 -0.08 -5.73
C SER A 194 -8.17 -0.17 -4.20
N PHE A 195 -7.96 0.92 -3.48
CA PHE A 195 -8.13 1.03 -2.03
C PHE A 195 -9.57 0.78 -1.55
N ALA A 196 -10.59 1.17 -2.31
CA ALA A 196 -11.99 1.12 -1.86
C ALA A 196 -12.52 -0.31 -1.62
N ALA A 197 -11.90 -1.31 -2.25
CA ALA A 197 -12.47 -2.63 -2.43
C ALA A 197 -12.03 -3.69 -1.40
N TYR A 198 -11.64 -3.29 -0.20
CA TYR A 198 -11.18 -4.22 0.82
C TYR A 198 -12.18 -5.35 1.11
N LYS A 199 -11.64 -6.55 1.27
CA LYS A 199 -12.34 -7.75 1.72
C LYS A 199 -11.77 -8.19 3.05
N GLU A 200 -12.64 -8.29 4.06
CA GLU A 200 -12.31 -8.79 5.41
C GLU A 200 -11.11 -8.07 6.07
N ARG A 201 -11.00 -6.77 5.83
CA ARG A 201 -9.89 -5.92 6.29
C ARG A 201 -10.41 -4.61 6.85
N HIS A 202 -9.86 -4.19 7.99
CA HIS A 202 -10.03 -2.83 8.47
C HIS A 202 -9.29 -1.84 7.53
N PRO A 203 -9.98 -0.87 6.93
CA PRO A 203 -9.42 -0.03 5.88
C PRO A 203 -8.28 0.84 6.43
N ASP A 204 -7.24 1.05 5.62
CA ASP A 204 -6.06 1.85 6.01
C ASP A 204 -6.33 3.36 5.84
N ILE A 205 -7.35 3.86 6.55
CA ILE A 205 -7.72 5.29 6.57
C ILE A 205 -7.08 5.92 7.80
N ARG A 206 -5.91 6.52 7.60
CA ARG A 206 -5.06 7.03 8.69
C ARG A 206 -4.48 8.41 8.38
N PRO A 207 -4.03 9.15 9.43
CA PRO A 207 -3.37 10.46 9.35
C PRO A 207 -2.17 10.62 8.40
N ASP A 208 -1.54 9.53 8.01
CA ASP A 208 -0.39 9.54 7.13
C ASP A 208 -0.79 9.03 5.75
N TYR A 209 -0.82 10.00 4.84
CA TYR A 209 -0.61 9.89 3.40
C TYR A 209 -0.88 8.49 2.86
N SER A 210 -2.11 8.23 2.41
CA SER A 210 -2.26 7.15 1.43
C SER A 210 -3.60 7.10 0.74
N HIS A 211 -4.75 7.35 1.40
CA HIS A 211 -6.00 6.87 0.81
C HIS A 211 -7.25 7.75 0.96
N GLY A 212 -7.09 8.98 1.47
CA GLY A 212 -8.20 9.91 1.65
C GLY A 212 -8.94 9.72 2.98
N THR A 213 -10.27 9.76 2.94
CA THR A 213 -11.16 9.91 4.09
C THR A 213 -12.23 8.82 4.14
N THR A 214 -12.89 8.63 5.30
CA THR A 214 -13.98 7.64 5.37
C THR A 214 -15.17 8.05 4.52
N TRP A 215 -15.44 9.36 4.43
CA TRP A 215 -16.47 9.88 3.53
C TRP A 215 -16.10 9.75 2.05
N GLY A 216 -14.83 9.99 1.70
CA GLY A 216 -14.31 9.75 0.34
C GLY A 216 -14.43 8.30 -0.08
N MET A 217 -14.09 7.35 0.81
CA MET A 217 -14.28 5.93 0.55
C MET A 217 -15.75 5.56 0.37
N LEU A 218 -16.68 6.14 1.15
CA LEU A 218 -18.12 5.95 0.94
C LEU A 218 -18.58 6.41 -0.45
N LYS A 219 -18.11 7.58 -0.92
CA LYS A 219 -18.40 8.06 -2.29
C LYS A 219 -17.84 7.12 -3.36
N GLN A 220 -16.63 6.60 -3.15
CA GLN A 220 -16.03 5.61 -4.05
C GLN A 220 -16.92 4.35 -4.13
N LEU A 221 -17.33 3.81 -2.98
CA LEU A 221 -18.23 2.65 -2.93
C LEU A 221 -19.57 2.91 -3.62
N GLU A 222 -20.18 4.07 -3.38
CA GLU A 222 -21.43 4.51 -4.02
C GLU A 222 -21.30 4.57 -5.55
N ALA A 223 -20.14 4.98 -6.08
CA ALA A 223 -19.88 5.01 -7.51
C ALA A 223 -19.59 3.62 -8.12
N LEU A 224 -19.03 2.69 -7.34
CA LEU A 224 -18.57 1.39 -7.82
C LEU A 224 -19.62 0.27 -7.71
N ILE A 225 -20.48 0.30 -6.69
CA ILE A 225 -21.54 -0.71 -6.49
C ILE A 225 -22.51 -0.79 -7.70
N PRO A 226 -22.98 0.32 -8.29
CA PRO A 226 -23.89 0.29 -9.44
C PRO A 226 -23.32 -0.36 -10.70
N LEU A 227 -21.98 -0.50 -10.80
CA LEU A 227 -21.32 -1.22 -11.89
C LEU A 227 -21.64 -2.72 -11.87
N LYS A 228 -22.11 -3.25 -10.73
CA LYS A 228 -22.44 -4.66 -10.50
C LYS A 228 -21.30 -5.61 -10.91
N PRO A 229 -20.07 -5.40 -10.40
CA PRO A 229 -18.94 -6.25 -10.73
C PRO A 229 -19.20 -7.70 -10.29
N LYS A 230 -18.88 -8.65 -11.17
CA LYS A 230 -18.88 -10.08 -10.86
C LYS A 230 -17.67 -10.45 -10.02
N PHE A 231 -16.52 -9.86 -10.34
CA PHE A 231 -15.26 -10.04 -9.60
C PHE A 231 -14.70 -8.69 -9.22
N ILE A 232 -14.17 -8.61 -8.00
CA ILE A 232 -13.48 -7.45 -7.48
C ILE A 232 -12.06 -7.83 -7.09
N VAL A 233 -11.09 -7.16 -7.68
CA VAL A 233 -9.69 -7.23 -7.30
C VAL A 233 -9.41 -6.04 -6.38
N PRO A 234 -9.20 -6.25 -5.07
CA PRO A 234 -8.73 -5.18 -4.20
C PRO A 234 -7.26 -4.88 -4.46
N ALA A 235 -6.78 -3.71 -4.04
CA ALA A 235 -5.34 -3.42 -3.98
C ALA A 235 -4.55 -4.48 -3.19
N HIS A 236 -5.18 -5.05 -2.16
CA HIS A 236 -4.60 -6.12 -1.34
C HIS A 236 -5.66 -7.09 -0.85
N GLY A 237 -5.31 -8.37 -0.79
CA GLY A 237 -6.18 -9.41 -0.26
C GLY A 237 -6.81 -10.29 -1.35
N PRO A 238 -7.71 -11.20 -0.98
CA PRO A 238 -8.33 -12.11 -1.93
C PRO A 238 -9.31 -11.39 -2.86
N VAL A 239 -9.58 -12.02 -4.00
CA VAL A 239 -10.65 -11.58 -4.92
C VAL A 239 -12.00 -11.67 -4.22
N GLY A 240 -12.78 -10.62 -4.37
CA GLY A 240 -14.13 -10.47 -3.84
C GLY A 240 -15.18 -10.35 -4.94
N ASP A 241 -16.37 -9.93 -4.52
CA ASP A 241 -17.49 -9.56 -5.37
C ASP A 241 -18.23 -8.35 -4.81
N VAL A 242 -19.31 -7.91 -5.48
CA VAL A 242 -20.06 -6.71 -5.10
C VAL A 242 -20.57 -6.70 -3.65
N ARG A 243 -20.76 -7.86 -3.01
CA ARG A 243 -21.17 -7.95 -1.60
C ARG A 243 -20.09 -7.43 -0.66
N ASP A 244 -18.83 -7.57 -1.03
CA ASP A 244 -17.70 -7.06 -0.24
C ASP A 244 -17.69 -5.52 -0.22
N LEU A 245 -18.09 -4.86 -1.33
CA LEU A 245 -18.26 -3.40 -1.34
C LEU A 245 -19.40 -2.96 -0.41
N GLN A 246 -20.53 -3.67 -0.45
CA GLN A 246 -21.66 -3.35 0.42
C GLN A 246 -21.30 -3.58 1.90
N ALA A 247 -20.57 -4.65 2.22
CA ALA A 247 -20.09 -4.90 3.57
C ALA A 247 -19.17 -3.77 4.07
N MET A 248 -18.38 -3.18 3.18
CA MET A 248 -17.55 -2.02 3.51
C MET A 248 -18.37 -0.74 3.73
N VAL A 249 -19.44 -0.52 2.95
CA VAL A 249 -20.39 0.58 3.21
C VAL A 249 -20.99 0.44 4.62
N ASP A 250 -21.51 -0.73 4.95
CA ASP A 250 -22.13 -1.00 6.24
C ASP A 250 -21.10 -0.79 7.39
N TYR A 251 -19.88 -1.30 7.19
CA TYR A 251 -18.77 -1.13 8.13
C TYR A 251 -18.48 0.36 8.40
N LEU A 252 -18.34 1.19 7.36
CA LEU A 252 -18.02 2.61 7.49
C LEU A 252 -19.16 3.39 8.16
N LEU A 253 -20.41 3.08 7.83
CA LEU A 253 -21.57 3.73 8.46
C LEU A 253 -21.66 3.40 9.95
N ILE A 254 -21.45 2.13 10.33
CA ILE A 254 -21.42 1.69 11.73
C ILE A 254 -20.27 2.37 12.47
N ALA A 255 -19.07 2.41 11.89
CA ALA A 255 -17.91 3.06 12.48
C ALA A 255 -18.18 4.55 12.76
N ARG A 256 -18.74 5.26 11.78
CA ARG A 256 -19.11 6.68 11.90
C ARG A 256 -20.17 6.91 12.97
N GLN A 257 -21.21 6.08 13.02
CA GLN A 257 -22.25 6.18 14.05
C GLN A 257 -21.70 5.95 15.46
N ARG A 258 -20.78 4.99 15.63
CA ARG A 258 -20.15 4.71 16.94
C ARG A 258 -19.32 5.88 17.43
N VAL A 259 -18.47 6.45 16.58
CA VAL A 259 -17.66 7.61 16.93
C VAL A 259 -18.56 8.81 17.26
N ARG A 260 -19.61 9.07 16.45
CA ARG A 260 -20.60 10.12 16.77
C ARG A 260 -21.22 9.91 18.15
N GLY A 261 -21.69 8.71 18.45
CA GLY A 261 -22.28 8.40 19.76
C GLY A 261 -21.32 8.54 20.95
N MET A 262 -20.01 8.39 20.73
CA MET A 262 -19.00 8.70 21.75
C MET A 262 -18.78 10.21 21.90
N MET A 263 -18.77 10.96 20.79
CA MET A 263 -18.68 12.42 20.79
C MET A 263 -19.88 13.07 21.50
N ASP A 264 -21.08 12.56 21.26
CA ASP A 264 -22.31 13.06 21.88
C ASP A 264 -22.33 12.87 23.41
N LYS A 265 -21.52 11.93 23.93
CA LYS A 265 -21.27 11.72 25.36
C LYS A 265 -20.17 12.63 25.93
N GLY A 266 -19.63 13.55 25.12
CA GLY A 266 -18.55 14.46 25.52
C GLY A 266 -17.18 13.80 25.65
N MET A 267 -16.97 12.61 25.05
CA MET A 267 -15.66 11.96 25.11
C MET A 267 -14.60 12.75 24.35
N SER A 268 -13.40 12.86 24.92
CA SER A 268 -12.24 13.42 24.22
C SER A 268 -11.76 12.49 23.10
N LEU A 269 -11.05 13.03 22.11
CA LEU A 269 -10.48 12.24 21.01
C LEU A 269 -9.65 11.04 21.50
N GLU A 270 -8.78 11.23 22.50
CA GLU A 270 -7.99 10.11 23.05
C GLU A 270 -8.85 9.06 23.74
N ALA A 271 -9.94 9.46 24.40
CA ALA A 271 -10.90 8.52 24.96
C ALA A 271 -11.67 7.77 23.86
N VAL A 272 -12.06 8.45 22.77
CA VAL A 272 -12.70 7.83 21.60
C VAL A 272 -11.78 6.78 20.98
N LYS A 273 -10.52 7.13 20.67
CA LYS A 273 -9.52 6.22 20.08
C LYS A 273 -9.32 4.95 20.91
N LYS A 274 -9.33 5.07 22.24
CA LYS A 274 -9.16 3.95 23.18
C LYS A 274 -10.43 3.09 23.30
N ALA A 275 -11.61 3.69 23.24
CA ALA A 275 -12.89 3.00 23.42
C ALA A 275 -13.49 2.46 22.11
N PHE A 276 -12.96 2.88 20.96
CA PHE A 276 -13.48 2.51 19.66
C PHE A 276 -13.11 1.07 19.27
N HIS A 277 -14.14 0.24 19.10
CA HIS A 277 -14.03 -1.16 18.71
C HIS A 277 -15.07 -1.54 17.66
N MET A 278 -14.70 -2.49 16.80
CA MET A 278 -15.53 -3.06 15.74
C MET A 278 -15.68 -4.58 15.96
N ASN A 279 -16.27 -4.97 17.09
CA ASN A 279 -16.29 -6.37 17.58
C ASN A 279 -16.96 -7.36 16.60
N GLU A 280 -17.92 -6.90 15.82
CA GLU A 280 -18.60 -7.66 14.76
C GLU A 280 -17.66 -8.01 13.60
N TYR A 281 -16.54 -7.29 13.51
CA TYR A 281 -15.50 -7.42 12.49
C TYR A 281 -14.16 -7.83 13.12
N LYS A 282 -14.15 -8.39 14.34
CA LYS A 282 -12.92 -8.73 15.08
C LYS A 282 -11.98 -9.70 14.35
N ASP A 283 -12.54 -10.50 13.44
CA ASP A 283 -11.80 -11.50 12.67
C ASP A 283 -11.19 -10.91 11.38
N TRP A 284 -11.48 -9.64 11.07
CA TRP A 284 -10.85 -8.92 9.97
C TRP A 284 -9.40 -8.59 10.30
N ASP A 285 -8.54 -8.58 9.29
CA ASP A 285 -7.15 -8.21 9.49
C ASP A 285 -7.01 -6.69 9.73
N ARG A 286 -5.82 -6.27 10.19
CA ARG A 286 -5.48 -4.87 10.46
C ARG A 286 -6.28 -4.20 11.58
N GLY A 287 -6.68 -4.94 12.63
CA GLY A 287 -7.34 -4.37 13.81
C GLY A 287 -6.56 -3.23 14.49
N ALA A 288 -5.23 -3.17 14.30
CA ALA A 288 -4.39 -2.07 14.75
C ALA A 288 -4.71 -0.70 14.10
N HIS A 289 -5.46 -0.67 12.99
CA HIS A 289 -5.86 0.58 12.32
C HIS A 289 -7.05 1.27 13.00
N LEU A 290 -7.79 0.58 13.87
CA LEU A 290 -9.01 1.11 14.49
C LEU A 290 -8.82 2.47 15.19
N PRO A 291 -7.74 2.73 15.96
CA PRO A 291 -7.54 4.03 16.58
C PRO A 291 -7.34 5.17 15.57
N ALA A 292 -6.60 4.92 14.48
CA ALA A 292 -6.36 5.92 13.44
C ALA A 292 -7.65 6.22 12.65
N MET A 293 -8.44 5.19 12.37
CA MET A 293 -9.75 5.36 11.73
C MET A 293 -10.71 6.14 12.64
N ALA A 294 -10.72 5.86 13.95
CA ALA A 294 -11.53 6.60 14.91
C ALA A 294 -11.17 8.09 14.96
N ASP A 295 -9.88 8.42 14.89
CA ASP A 295 -9.38 9.79 14.80
C ASP A 295 -9.85 10.48 13.52
N THR A 296 -9.63 9.87 12.36
CA THR A 296 -10.09 10.44 11.08
C THR A 296 -11.60 10.69 11.10
N ILE A 297 -12.41 9.72 11.55
CA ILE A 297 -13.86 9.88 11.65
C ILE A 297 -14.22 11.03 12.60
N HIS A 298 -13.62 11.09 13.79
CA HIS A 298 -13.90 12.13 14.77
C HIS A 298 -13.64 13.53 14.19
N ARG A 299 -12.54 13.69 13.46
CA ARG A 299 -12.17 14.94 12.78
C ARG A 299 -13.15 15.28 11.64
N GLU A 300 -13.47 14.32 10.78
CA GLU A 300 -14.45 14.49 9.70
C GLU A 300 -15.82 14.94 10.26
N LEU A 301 -16.26 14.35 11.38
CA LEU A 301 -17.52 14.69 12.04
C LEU A 301 -17.55 16.10 12.66
N ARG A 302 -16.39 16.76 12.78
CA ARG A 302 -16.22 18.17 13.16
C ARG A 302 -16.01 19.11 11.98
N GLY A 303 -16.03 18.60 10.75
CA GLY A 303 -15.71 19.37 9.54
C GLY A 303 -14.22 19.60 9.33
N GLU A 304 -13.37 18.83 10.02
CA GLU A 304 -11.93 18.85 9.85
C GLU A 304 -11.49 17.75 8.89
N GLY A 305 -10.40 17.96 8.15
CA GLY A 305 -9.75 16.89 7.41
C GLY A 305 -9.05 15.89 8.34
N PRO A 306 -8.57 14.75 7.81
CA PRO A 306 -7.68 13.86 8.57
C PRO A 306 -6.48 14.63 9.12
N GLU A 307 -5.86 14.12 10.19
CA GLU A 307 -4.55 14.63 10.61
C GLU A 307 -3.61 14.49 9.41
N ILE A 308 -2.88 15.55 9.07
CA ILE A 308 -1.84 15.48 8.04
C ILE A 308 -0.53 15.50 8.78
N ILE A 309 0.17 14.38 8.73
CA ILE A 309 1.50 14.26 9.32
C ILE A 309 2.49 14.72 8.26
N PRO A 310 3.21 15.83 8.48
CA PRO A 310 4.14 16.34 7.49
C PRO A 310 5.26 15.33 7.30
N VAL A 311 5.53 15.00 6.06
CA VAL A 311 6.67 14.17 5.69
C VAL A 311 7.94 15.02 5.81
N VAL A 312 8.83 14.64 6.71
CA VAL A 312 10.11 15.32 6.91
C VAL A 312 11.24 14.41 6.46
N GLU A 313 12.02 14.88 5.48
CA GLU A 313 13.26 14.22 5.07
C GLU A 313 14.31 14.37 6.18
N LYS A 314 14.78 13.24 6.69
CA LYS A 314 15.82 13.15 7.71
C LYS A 314 17.03 12.39 7.19
N LYS A 315 18.19 12.71 7.76
CA LYS A 315 19.45 11.97 7.54
C LYS A 315 19.97 11.43 8.86
N VAL A 316 20.32 10.15 8.88
CA VAL A 316 20.90 9.46 10.04
C VAL A 316 22.08 8.61 9.61
N GLY A 317 22.96 8.30 10.55
CA GLY A 317 24.04 7.36 10.30
C GLY A 317 24.96 7.14 11.48
N GLY A 318 26.06 6.45 11.21
CA GLY A 318 27.08 6.11 12.19
C GLY A 318 27.34 4.61 12.27
N ARG A 319 28.14 4.20 13.25
CA ARG A 319 28.42 2.78 13.49
C ARG A 319 27.24 2.15 14.23
N ILE A 320 26.77 0.99 13.76
CA ILE A 320 25.64 0.26 14.34
C ILE A 320 26.05 -0.28 15.70
N ALA A 321 25.37 0.16 16.75
CA ALA A 321 25.52 -0.36 18.10
C ALA A 321 24.53 -1.48 18.40
N LYS A 322 23.32 -1.40 17.83
CA LYS A 322 22.24 -2.37 18.08
C LYS A 322 21.30 -2.48 16.88
N THR A 323 20.79 -3.68 16.67
CA THR A 323 19.63 -3.94 15.80
C THR A 323 18.51 -4.62 16.60
N ALA A 324 17.26 -4.38 16.23
CA ALA A 324 16.09 -5.04 16.81
C ALA A 324 15.03 -5.28 15.74
N GLU A 325 14.51 -6.50 15.68
CA GLU A 325 13.40 -6.85 14.79
C GLU A 325 12.10 -7.00 15.57
N GLU A 326 11.03 -6.34 15.10
CA GLU A 326 9.69 -6.47 15.65
C GLU A 326 8.66 -6.54 14.51
N GLY A 327 8.05 -7.72 14.32
CA GLY A 327 7.07 -7.94 13.26
C GLY A 327 7.64 -7.66 11.85
N ARG A 328 7.19 -6.56 11.25
CA ARG A 328 7.65 -6.09 9.92
C ARG A 328 8.61 -4.91 10.04
N TYR A 329 9.32 -4.72 11.15
CA TYR A 329 10.22 -3.58 11.32
C TYR A 329 11.61 -4.01 11.83
N LEU A 330 12.65 -3.45 11.22
CA LEU A 330 14.05 -3.56 11.63
C LEU A 330 14.49 -2.19 12.12
N THR A 331 14.75 -2.08 13.40
CA THR A 331 15.29 -0.88 14.02
C THR A 331 16.81 -0.99 14.12
N VAL A 332 17.52 0.00 13.58
CA VAL A 332 18.98 0.15 13.65
C VAL A 332 19.29 1.35 14.55
N VAL A 333 20.18 1.17 15.51
CA VAL A 333 20.62 2.24 16.43
C VAL A 333 22.13 2.43 16.30
N SER A 334 22.56 3.67 16.06
CA SER A 334 23.98 4.02 16.00
C SER A 334 24.59 4.17 17.40
N GLU A 335 25.93 4.14 17.51
CA GLU A 335 26.66 4.43 18.75
C GLU A 335 26.36 5.84 19.31
N ALA A 336 25.98 6.78 18.44
CA ALA A 336 25.53 8.12 18.82
C ALA A 336 24.05 8.18 19.23
N GLY A 337 23.36 7.04 19.30
CA GLY A 337 21.95 6.93 19.67
C GLY A 337 20.96 7.30 18.56
N GLN A 338 21.42 7.50 17.32
CA GLN A 338 20.51 7.77 16.20
C GLN A 338 19.77 6.49 15.80
N GLN A 339 18.45 6.56 15.68
CA GLN A 339 17.60 5.43 15.35
C GLN A 339 17.05 5.55 13.92
N LEU A 340 17.00 4.41 13.22
CA LEU A 340 16.33 4.23 11.95
C LEU A 340 15.41 3.02 12.05
N SER A 341 14.10 3.19 11.83
CA SER A 341 13.15 2.08 11.81
C SER A 341 12.72 1.77 10.38
N LEU A 342 13.29 0.70 9.83
CA LEU A 342 13.03 0.22 8.49
C LEU A 342 11.80 -0.68 8.52
N ARG A 343 10.79 -0.40 7.68
CA ARG A 343 9.75 -1.40 7.43
C ARG A 343 10.33 -2.56 6.63
N ILE A 344 10.50 -3.71 7.28
CA ILE A 344 10.72 -5.03 6.67
C ILE A 344 9.51 -5.39 5.82
N SER A 345 9.52 -4.84 4.63
CA SER A 345 8.84 -5.40 3.48
C SER A 345 9.94 -5.82 2.52
N ASN A 346 9.61 -6.62 1.50
CA ASN A 346 10.53 -6.84 0.38
C ASN A 346 10.80 -5.52 -0.41
N ALA A 347 10.57 -4.33 0.18
CA ALA A 347 10.40 -3.03 -0.46
C ALA A 347 11.63 -2.11 -0.37
N THR A 348 12.61 -2.39 0.49
CA THR A 348 13.81 -1.55 0.54
C THR A 348 14.90 -2.24 -0.27
N ASP A 349 15.03 -1.86 -1.55
CA ASP A 349 16.30 -2.03 -2.26
C ASP A 349 17.30 -1.06 -1.60
N ILE A 350 18.05 -1.58 -0.62
CA ILE A 350 19.08 -0.86 0.12
C ILE A 350 20.34 -0.93 -0.75
N GLU A 351 20.88 0.22 -1.19
CA GLU A 351 22.09 0.24 -2.02
C GLU A 351 23.25 -0.43 -1.25
N GLY A 352 23.62 -1.65 -1.67
CA GLY A 352 24.69 -2.45 -1.07
C GLY A 352 24.26 -3.59 -0.15
N ILE A 353 22.97 -3.83 0.09
CA ILE A 353 22.48 -4.96 0.90
C ILE A 353 21.32 -5.69 0.21
N PRO A 354 21.44 -7.00 -0.08
CA PRO A 354 20.39 -7.78 -0.75
C PRO A 354 19.21 -8.14 0.17
N ASP A 355 19.41 -8.25 1.50
CA ASP A 355 18.32 -8.38 2.48
C ASP A 355 18.73 -7.99 3.93
N ARG A 356 17.74 -7.94 4.83
CA ARG A 356 17.87 -7.57 6.25
C ARG A 356 19.02 -8.24 7.04
N SER A 357 19.49 -9.42 6.63
CA SER A 357 20.53 -10.19 7.33
C SER A 357 21.91 -9.53 7.34
N HIS A 358 22.08 -8.45 6.57
CA HIS A 358 23.35 -7.76 6.42
C HIS A 358 23.52 -6.56 7.36
N PHE A 359 22.52 -6.17 8.17
CA PHE A 359 22.71 -5.14 9.20
C PHE A 359 23.33 -5.75 10.46
N LYS A 360 24.64 -5.54 10.66
CA LYS A 360 25.38 -6.09 11.80
C LYS A 360 25.95 -5.00 12.69
N VAL A 361 25.99 -5.29 13.99
CA VAL A 361 26.71 -4.47 14.97
C VAL A 361 28.16 -4.27 14.49
N GLY A 362 28.65 -3.05 14.58
CA GLY A 362 29.98 -2.67 14.11
C GLY A 362 30.02 -2.10 12.69
N MET A 363 29.02 -2.34 11.84
CA MET A 363 29.00 -1.76 10.48
C MET A 363 28.66 -0.26 10.51
N ARG A 364 29.00 0.48 9.45
CA ARG A 364 28.58 1.88 9.27
C ARG A 364 27.34 1.95 8.39
N PHE A 365 26.39 2.81 8.73
CA PHE A 365 25.27 3.14 7.86
C PHE A 365 25.10 4.64 7.69
N THR A 366 24.53 5.04 6.56
CA THR A 366 23.95 6.36 6.32
C THR A 366 22.63 6.17 5.59
N ALA A 367 21.56 6.83 6.05
CA ALA A 367 20.25 6.77 5.42
C ALA A 367 19.62 8.15 5.30
N THR A 368 18.97 8.40 4.16
CA THR A 368 18.02 9.49 3.96
C THR A 368 16.62 8.88 3.91
N TYR A 369 15.71 9.35 4.75
CA TYR A 369 14.37 8.79 4.86
C TYR A 369 13.32 9.87 5.11
N GLU A 370 12.08 9.55 4.78
CA GLU A 370 10.89 10.30 5.10
C GLU A 370 10.31 9.78 6.42
N GLU A 371 10.24 10.64 7.44
CA GLU A 371 9.67 10.26 8.74
C GLU A 371 8.14 10.29 8.69
N LEU A 372 7.53 9.12 8.86
CA LEU A 372 6.11 8.96 9.16
C LEU A 372 5.94 8.58 10.63
N LYS A 373 4.77 8.86 11.21
CA LYS A 373 4.49 8.64 12.65
C LYS A 373 4.63 7.18 13.10
N LEU A 374 4.55 6.22 12.17
CA LEU A 374 4.58 4.79 12.47
C LEU A 374 5.82 4.07 11.89
N TRP A 375 6.48 4.59 10.85
CA TRP A 375 7.71 4.03 10.27
C TRP A 375 8.48 5.05 9.41
N ASN A 376 9.67 4.69 8.94
CA ASN A 376 10.43 5.52 8.02
C ASN A 376 10.33 4.96 6.60
N ASP A 377 10.01 5.81 5.62
CA ASP A 377 10.14 5.45 4.20
C ASP A 377 11.55 5.81 3.71
N VAL A 378 12.35 4.80 3.40
CA VAL A 378 13.79 5.00 3.18
C VAL A 378 14.08 5.21 1.71
N MET A 379 14.56 6.41 1.39
CA MET A 379 14.80 6.85 0.02
C MET A 379 16.18 6.40 -0.48
N GLU A 380 17.19 6.46 0.38
CA GLU A 380 18.55 6.03 0.10
C GLU A 380 19.19 5.53 1.39
N ILE A 381 19.87 4.40 1.32
CA ILE A 381 20.59 3.86 2.46
C ILE A 381 21.80 3.08 1.98
N LYS A 382 22.92 3.31 2.63
CA LYS A 382 24.21 2.70 2.36
C LYS A 382 24.73 2.09 3.63
N VAL A 383 25.27 0.87 3.55
CA VAL A 383 25.86 0.16 4.68
C VAL A 383 27.22 -0.41 4.28
N GLU A 384 28.23 -0.20 5.11
CA GLU A 384 29.61 -0.62 4.85
C GLU A 384 30.22 -1.33 6.07
N PRO A 385 31.16 -2.27 5.89
CA PRO A 385 31.85 -2.98 6.97
C PRO A 385 32.52 -2.09 8.01
#